data_AF-A0A662FTR9-F1
#
_entry.id   AF-A0A662FTR9-F1
#
_cell.length_a   1.000
_cell.length_b   1.000
_cell.length_c   1.000
_cell.angle_alpha   90.00
_cell.angle_beta   90.00
_cell.angle_gamma   90.00
#
_symmetry.space_group_name_H-M   'P 1'
#
loop_
_entity.id
_entity.type
_entity.pdbx_description
1 polymer ?
#
loop_
_entity_poly.entity_id
_entity_poly.type
_entity_poly.pdbx_seq_one_letter_code
_entity_poly.pdbx_strand_id
1 'polypeptide(L)' 'MKYTVFTTRHHDGFSLFDSKVSNFTSVKTTVHRDFVAEYVEACRKHNIKIGFYYSLLDWRWNAY' A
#
# COMPACT_ATOMS: atom_id res chain seq x y z
N MET A 1 -13.71 6.72 -14.50
CA MET A 1 -13.86 6.62 -13.03
C MET A 1 -13.58 7.96 -12.40
N LYS A 2 -14.26 8.32 -11.30
CA LYS A 2 -14.02 9.58 -10.57
C LYS A 2 -13.07 9.41 -9.38
N TYR A 3 -12.93 8.19 -8.88
CA TYR A 3 -12.04 7.82 -7.78
C TYR A 3 -11.67 6.34 -7.87
N THR A 4 -10.65 5.94 -7.13
CA THR A 4 -10.29 4.55 -6.89
C THR A 4 -9.76 4.39 -5.47
N VAL A 5 -9.81 3.17 -4.93
CA VAL A 5 -9.28 2.81 -3.61
C VAL A 5 -8.26 1.70 -3.81
N PHE A 6 -7.02 1.91 -3.37
CA PHE A 6 -5.93 0.96 -3.53
C PHE A 6 -5.57 0.30 -2.20
N THR A 7 -5.39 -1.02 -2.22
CA THR A 7 -4.92 -1.80 -1.07
C THR A 7 -3.47 -1.49 -0.79
N THR A 8 -3.21 -0.59 0.16
CA THR A 8 -1.85 -0.23 0.57
C THR A 8 -1.22 -1.34 1.44
N ARG A 9 -2.08 -2.08 2.16
CA ARG A 9 -1.74 -3.25 2.98
C ARG A 9 -2.99 -4.11 3.18
N HIS A 10 -2.85 -5.43 3.06
CA HIS A 10 -3.92 -6.39 3.36
C HIS A 10 -3.61 -7.21 4.63
N HIS A 11 -4.44 -8.21 4.92
CA HIS A 11 -4.31 -9.05 6.11
C HIS A 11 -2.99 -9.82 6.21
N ASP A 12 -2.36 -10.14 5.08
CA ASP A 12 -1.03 -10.79 5.05
C ASP A 12 0.10 -9.94 5.64
N GLY A 13 -0.15 -8.65 5.87
CA GLY A 13 0.78 -7.72 6.48
C GLY A 13 1.77 -7.07 5.50
N PHE A 14 1.72 -7.38 4.20
CA PHE A 14 2.64 -6.85 3.21
C PHE A 14 2.28 -5.42 2.81
N SER A 15 3.21 -4.48 2.97
CA SER A 15 2.97 -3.07 2.63
C SER A 15 3.46 -2.73 1.22
N LEU A 16 2.59 -2.15 0.39
CA LEU A 16 2.89 -1.73 -0.98
C LEU A 16 3.58 -0.35 -1.06
N PHE A 17 4.08 0.14 0.07
CA PHE A 17 4.78 1.42 0.25
C PHE A 17 5.97 1.27 1.21
N ASP A 18 6.86 2.26 1.25
CA ASP A 18 8.01 2.25 2.18
C ASP A 18 7.60 2.55 3.64
N SER A 19 7.07 1.55 4.33
CA SER A 19 6.72 1.67 5.75
C SER A 19 7.96 1.87 6.62
N LYS A 20 7.93 2.89 7.49
CA LYS A 20 9.00 3.17 8.48
C LYS A 20 9.01 2.20 9.65
N VAL A 21 7.93 1.44 9.87
CA VAL A 21 7.74 0.58 11.05
C VAL A 21 7.68 -0.91 10.70
N SER A 22 7.85 -1.26 9.43
CA SER A 22 7.90 -2.65 8.95
C SER A 22 9.02 -2.83 7.94
N ASN A 23 9.61 -4.03 7.94
CA ASN A 23 10.56 -4.48 6.93
C ASN A 23 9.91 -5.36 5.85
N PHE A 24 8.64 -5.75 6.02
CA PHE A 24 7.89 -6.58 5.06
C PHE A 24 7.11 -5.69 4.08
N THR A 25 7.84 -5.14 3.11
CA THR A 25 7.33 -4.12 2.17
C THR A 25 7.81 -4.37 0.74
N SER A 26 7.08 -3.84 -0.24
CA SER A 26 7.47 -3.83 -1.66
C SER A 26 8.82 -3.16 -1.94
N VAL A 27 9.20 -2.19 -1.11
CA VAL A 27 10.45 -1.43 -1.25
C VAL A 27 11.64 -2.18 -0.65
N LYS A 28 11.46 -2.84 0.50
CA LYS A 28 12.56 -3.47 1.25
C LYS A 28 12.72 -4.96 0.97
N THR A 29 11.64 -5.68 0.67
CA THR A 29 11.63 -7.16 0.60
C THR A 29 11.71 -7.70 -0.83
N THR A 30 11.06 -7.03 -1.77
CA THR A 30 10.97 -7.47 -3.18
C THR A 30 11.28 -6.27 -4.08
N VAL A 31 10.77 -6.27 -5.32
CA VAL A 31 10.82 -5.31 -6.46
C VAL A 31 11.33 -3.86 -6.30
N HIS A 32 11.58 -3.35 -5.10
CA HIS A 32 12.28 -2.11 -4.77
C HIS A 32 11.59 -0.87 -5.34
N ARG A 33 10.25 -0.90 -5.34
CA ARG A 33 9.37 0.14 -5.87
C ARG A 33 8.29 0.46 -4.86
N ASP A 34 7.94 1.74 -4.78
CA ASP A 34 6.81 2.21 -3.98
C ASP A 34 5.56 2.28 -4.87
N PHE A 35 4.76 1.22 -4.85
CA PHE A 35 3.58 1.13 -5.69
C PHE A 35 2.48 2.12 -5.28
N VAL A 36 2.43 2.52 -4.01
CA VAL A 36 1.48 3.55 -3.57
C VAL A 36 1.86 4.91 -4.16
N ALA A 37 3.15 5.26 -4.20
CA ALA A 37 3.63 6.47 -4.84
C ALA A 37 3.30 6.50 -6.34
N GLU A 38 3.62 5.43 -7.07
CA GLU A 38 3.32 5.30 -8.50
C GLU A 38 1.80 5.39 -8.79
N TYR A 39 0.99 4.75 -7.94
CA TYR A 39 -0.48 4.82 -8.00
C TYR A 39 -0.99 6.26 -7.81
N VAL A 40 -0.45 6.99 -6.83
CA VAL A 40 -0.81 8.38 -6.56
C VAL A 40 -0.44 9.27 -7.75
N GLU A 41 0.75 9.11 -8.31
CA GLU A 41 1.20 9.86 -9.50
C GLU A 41 0.29 9.63 -10.70
N ALA A 42 -0.04 8.36 -10.98
CA ALA A 42 -0.96 8.01 -12.06
C ALA A 42 -2.36 8.60 -11.84
N CYS A 43 -2.91 8.51 -10.63
CA CYS A 43 -4.22 9.08 -10.32
C CYS A 43 -4.25 10.60 -10.48
N ARG A 44 -3.20 11.30 -10.01
CA ARG A 44 -3.05 12.75 -10.17
C ARG A 44 -2.98 13.14 -11.65
N LYS A 45 -2.20 12.42 -12.46
CA LYS A 45 -2.08 12.65 -13.91
C LYS A 45 -3.43 12.57 -14.63
N HIS A 46 -4.33 11.72 -14.16
CA HIS A 46 -5.64 11.49 -14.78
C HIS A 46 -6.81 12.15 -14.05
N ASN A 47 -6.54 13.04 -13.07
CA ASN A 47 -7.55 13.71 -12.26
C ASN A 47 -8.55 12.74 -11.59
N ILE A 48 -8.05 11.62 -11.08
CA ILE A 48 -8.82 10.60 -10.36
C ILE A 48 -8.61 10.81 -8.85
N LYS A 49 -9.69 10.90 -8.07
CA LYS A 49 -9.58 11.00 -6.61
C LYS A 49 -8.99 9.72 -6.01
N ILE A 50 -8.16 9.88 -5.00
CA ILE A 50 -7.32 8.82 -4.43
C ILE A 50 -7.93 8.34 -3.12
N GLY A 51 -8.01 7.03 -2.94
CA GLY A 51 -8.36 6.39 -1.68
C GLY A 51 -7.35 5.31 -1.33
N PHE A 52 -7.12 5.13 -0.03
CA PHE A 52 -6.28 4.07 0.49
C PHE A 52 -7.10 3.13 1.34
N TYR A 53 -7.08 1.85 0.98
CA TYR A 53 -7.47 0.79 1.87
C TYR A 53 -6.25 0.36 2.68
N TYR A 54 -6.46 0.18 3.98
CA TYR A 54 -5.46 -0.34 4.90
C TYR A 54 -6.16 -1.30 5.86
N SER A 55 -5.70 -2.55 5.89
CA SER A 55 -6.25 -3.52 6.84
C SER A 55 -5.74 -3.29 8.25
N LEU A 56 -6.67 -3.21 9.21
CA LEU A 56 -6.32 -3.18 10.64
C LEU A 56 -5.87 -4.55 11.15
N LEU A 57 -6.46 -5.62 10.62
CA LEU A 57 -6.08 -6.99 10.93
C LEU A 57 -4.76 -7.32 10.21
N ASP A 58 -3.82 -7.90 10.95
CA ASP A 58 -2.50 -8.30 10.46
C ASP A 58 -2.18 -9.71 10.94
N TRP A 59 -2.15 -10.68 10.02
CA TRP A 59 -1.86 -12.09 10.32
C TRP A 59 -0.40 -12.33 10.75
N ARG A 60 0.46 -11.31 10.68
CA ARG A 60 1.84 -11.38 11.17
C ARG A 60 2.00 -10.84 12.59
N TRP A 61 0.93 -10.32 13.17
CA TRP A 61 0.96 -9.80 14.53
C TRP A 61 0.77 -10.93 15.54
N ASN A 62 1.65 -11.03 16.52
CA ASN A 62 1.72 -12.16 17.47
C ASN A 62 0.47 -12.40 18.33
N ALA A 63 -0.50 -11.47 18.33
CA ALA A 63 -1.76 -11.65 19.05
C ALA A 63 -2.83 -12.41 18.22
N TYR A 64 -2.49 -12.85 17.01
CA TYR A 64 -3.25 -13.76 16.15
C TYR A 64 -2.47 -15.05 15.92
#